data_AF-A0A2T5VA74-F1
#
_entry.id   AF-A0A2T5VA74-F1
#
_cell.length_a   1.000
_cell.length_b   1.000
_cell.length_c   1.000
_cell.angle_alpha   90.00
_cell.angle_beta   90.00
_cell.angle_gamma   90.00
#
_symmetry.space_group_name_H-M   'P 1'
#
loop_
_entity.id
_entity.type
_entity.pdbx_description
1 polymer ?
#
loop_
_entity_poly.entity_id
_entity_poly.type
_entity_poly.pdbx_seq_one_letter_code
_entity_poly.pdbx_strand_id
1 'polypeptide(L)'
;MRPEISPKGHRDGAGGLRPALSDPAHGCPMHQIIIHERFPVFIAKVEKSDCGFPSLDDVVAYFVKLVEEHPVARLIGVFDHYAHTKGLADGEIAPEIVGAVNVVVCFGMAIPQPEILALRPRSIGIADVGDRFVVSFLETPMPVANTTMEMWTRGLMTRNFSHDSPKTGSMVSPPPSN
;
A
#
# COMPACT_ATOMS: atom_id res chain seq x y z
N MET A 1 -71.02 -25.09 21.26
CA MET A 1 -72.05 -24.21 20.69
C MET A 1 -71.36 -22.99 20.10
N ARG A 2 -71.62 -22.70 18.82
CA ARG A 2 -71.05 -21.66 17.92
C ARG A 2 -71.48 -20.23 18.34
N PRO A 3 -70.97 -19.10 17.77
CA PRO A 3 -70.50 -18.95 16.38
C PRO A 3 -69.29 -18.05 16.06
N GLU A 4 -68.88 -18.19 14.80
CA GLU A 4 -68.01 -17.39 13.95
C GLU A 4 -68.44 -15.92 13.81
N ILE A 5 -67.47 -15.01 13.59
CA ILE A 5 -67.58 -13.91 12.62
C ILE A 5 -66.20 -13.67 11.95
N SER A 6 -66.18 -13.78 10.63
CA SER A 6 -65.24 -13.20 9.64
C SER A 6 -66.07 -12.11 8.90
N PRO A 7 -65.54 -10.99 8.32
CA PRO A 7 -64.64 -11.05 7.16
C PRO A 7 -63.74 -9.83 6.80
N LYS A 8 -62.75 -10.12 5.94
CA LYS A 8 -62.26 -9.36 4.75
C LYS A 8 -61.55 -7.98 4.91
N GLY A 9 -60.37 -7.89 4.29
CA GLY A 9 -59.71 -6.64 3.91
C GLY A 9 -58.42 -6.87 3.13
N HIS A 10 -58.52 -6.87 1.81
CA HIS A 10 -57.48 -7.11 0.79
C HIS A 10 -56.69 -5.83 0.45
N ARG A 11 -55.35 -5.90 0.34
CA ARG A 11 -54.54 -5.49 -0.85
C ARG A 11 -53.04 -5.36 -0.54
N ASP A 12 -52.27 -5.85 -1.51
CA ASP A 12 -50.82 -5.82 -1.63
C ASP A 12 -50.22 -4.42 -1.75
N GLY A 13 -48.97 -4.26 -1.32
CA GLY A 13 -48.16 -3.06 -1.56
C GLY A 13 -46.69 -3.31 -1.28
N ALA A 14 -45.90 -3.52 -2.32
CA ALA A 14 -44.44 -3.54 -2.28
C ALA A 14 -43.89 -2.22 -1.71
N GLY A 15 -42.83 -2.30 -0.91
CA GLY A 15 -42.09 -1.10 -0.46
C GLY A 15 -41.48 -1.24 0.93
N GLY A 16 -40.56 -2.18 1.12
CA GLY A 16 -39.66 -2.18 2.28
C GLY A 16 -38.66 -1.04 2.16
N LEU A 17 -39.11 0.17 2.47
CA LEU A 17 -38.31 1.37 2.61
C LEU A 17 -37.21 1.12 3.65
N ARG A 18 -35.95 1.25 3.25
CA ARG A 18 -34.83 1.41 4.19
C ARG A 18 -35.14 2.65 5.06
N PRO A 19 -34.97 2.60 6.40
CA PRO A 19 -35.14 3.79 7.22
C PRO A 19 -34.11 4.85 6.81
N ALA A 20 -34.60 6.04 6.52
CA ALA A 20 -33.80 7.23 6.28
C ALA A 20 -32.93 7.54 7.51
N LEU A 21 -31.65 7.81 7.27
CA LEU A 21 -30.76 8.40 8.27
C LEU A 21 -31.33 9.77 8.67
N SER A 22 -31.80 9.91 9.91
CA SER A 22 -32.10 11.24 10.47
C SER A 22 -31.94 11.29 11.99
N ASP A 23 -30.85 11.88 12.46
CA ASP A 23 -30.87 12.91 13.50
C ASP A 23 -29.58 13.77 13.44
N PRO A 24 -29.63 15.08 13.07
CA PRO A 24 -28.45 15.91 12.81
C PRO A 24 -28.03 16.85 13.96
N ALA A 25 -28.52 16.70 15.20
CA ALA A 25 -28.35 17.75 16.22
C ALA A 25 -27.09 17.69 17.12
N HIS A 26 -26.23 16.67 17.05
CA HIS A 26 -24.92 16.63 17.75
C HIS A 26 -23.80 15.94 16.96
N GLY A 27 -23.97 15.77 15.64
CA GLY A 27 -23.00 15.11 14.79
C GLY A 27 -22.00 16.11 14.21
N CYS A 28 -20.70 15.87 14.35
CA CYS A 28 -19.71 16.50 13.48
C CYS A 28 -20.11 16.16 12.03
N PRO A 29 -20.46 17.14 11.17
CA PRO A 29 -20.94 16.84 9.83
C PRO A 29 -19.80 16.25 9.01
N MET A 30 -19.88 14.94 8.74
CA MET A 30 -18.92 14.23 7.91
C MET A 30 -19.25 14.46 6.44
N HIS A 31 -18.30 15.02 5.70
CA HIS A 31 -18.40 15.22 4.27
C HIS A 31 -17.39 14.34 3.54
N GLN A 32 -17.83 13.66 2.49
CA GLN A 32 -16.95 12.89 1.62
C GLN A 32 -16.39 13.80 0.53
N ILE A 33 -15.08 13.70 0.28
CA ILE A 33 -14.37 14.39 -0.80
C ILE A 33 -13.46 13.41 -1.53
N ILE A 34 -13.11 13.71 -2.79
CA ILE A 34 -12.10 12.97 -3.55
C ILE A 34 -10.83 13.83 -3.58
N ILE A 35 -9.74 13.32 -3.00
CA ILE A 35 -8.46 14.04 -2.94
C ILE A 35 -7.62 13.73 -4.20
N HIS A 36 -7.72 12.51 -4.76
CA HIS A 36 -7.11 12.09 -6.02
C HIS A 36 -7.92 10.96 -6.69
N GLU A 37 -8.16 11.04 -8.01
CA GLU A 37 -8.92 10.01 -8.76
C GLU A 37 -8.07 8.80 -9.18
N ARG A 38 -6.74 8.94 -9.16
CA ARG A 38 -5.81 7.88 -9.58
C ARG A 38 -5.03 7.36 -8.39
N PHE A 39 -4.98 6.04 -8.27
CA PHE A 39 -4.15 5.31 -7.30
C PHE A 39 -3.08 4.48 -8.04
N PRO A 40 -2.09 5.14 -8.68
CA PRO A 40 -0.98 4.43 -9.31
C PRO A 40 -0.22 3.62 -8.26
N VAL A 41 0.14 2.38 -8.62
CA VAL A 41 0.89 1.46 -7.76
C VAL A 41 2.18 1.09 -8.46
N PHE A 42 3.30 1.20 -7.74
CA PHE A 42 4.56 0.60 -8.16
C PHE A 42 4.54 -0.88 -7.81
N ILE A 43 4.94 -1.73 -8.74
CA ILE A 43 4.98 -3.19 -8.55
C ILE A 43 6.34 -3.69 -9.04
N ALA A 44 7.05 -4.41 -8.17
CA ALA A 44 8.25 -5.16 -8.52
C ALA A 44 8.01 -6.65 -8.28
N LYS A 45 8.39 -7.47 -9.26
CA LYS A 45 8.44 -8.93 -9.14
C LYS A 45 9.91 -9.33 -9.08
N VAL A 46 10.34 -9.88 -7.96
CA VAL A 46 11.73 -10.25 -7.70
C VAL A 46 11.80 -11.77 -7.58
N GLU A 47 12.30 -12.43 -8.63
CA GLU A 47 12.54 -13.87 -8.63
C GLU A 47 13.50 -14.22 -7.48
N LYS A 48 13.19 -15.27 -6.71
CA LYS A 48 14.03 -15.68 -5.56
C LYS A 48 15.45 -16.04 -5.99
N SER A 49 15.64 -16.51 -7.22
CA SER A 49 16.96 -16.77 -7.81
C SER A 49 17.81 -15.52 -8.02
N ASP A 50 17.18 -14.35 -8.15
CA ASP A 50 17.85 -13.06 -8.33
C ASP A 50 17.79 -12.19 -7.06
N CYS A 51 17.15 -12.67 -6.00
CA CYS A 51 17.01 -11.96 -4.72
C CYS A 51 18.21 -12.21 -3.80
N GLY A 52 18.71 -11.18 -3.13
CA GLY A 52 19.77 -11.27 -2.13
C GLY A 52 19.31 -11.82 -0.77
N PHE A 53 17.99 -12.02 -0.61
CA PHE A 53 17.35 -12.37 0.65
C PHE A 53 16.59 -13.70 0.50
N PRO A 54 16.85 -14.70 1.37
CA PRO A 54 16.35 -16.06 1.16
C PRO A 54 14.89 -16.27 1.60
N SER A 55 14.33 -15.39 2.43
CA SER A 55 12.95 -15.53 2.94
C SER A 55 12.17 -14.22 2.95
N LEU A 56 10.85 -14.32 3.14
CA LEU A 56 9.98 -13.17 3.34
C LEU A 56 10.43 -12.33 4.55
N ASP A 57 10.80 -12.98 5.66
CA ASP A 57 11.25 -12.32 6.88
C ASP A 57 12.55 -11.53 6.64
N ASP A 58 13.47 -12.06 5.82
CA ASP A 58 14.71 -11.36 5.46
C ASP A 58 14.43 -10.12 4.60
N VAL A 59 13.48 -10.20 3.66
CA VAL A 59 13.04 -9.05 2.85
C VAL A 59 12.38 -8.00 3.73
N VAL A 60 11.53 -8.41 4.68
CA VAL A 60 10.89 -7.51 5.64
C VAL A 60 11.95 -6.83 6.52
N ALA A 61 12.89 -7.59 7.07
CA ALA A 61 13.99 -7.07 7.89
C ALA A 61 14.86 -6.07 7.11
N TYR A 62 15.10 -6.33 5.82
CA TYR A 62 15.79 -5.40 4.93
C TYR A 62 15.08 -4.05 4.82
N PHE A 63 13.76 -4.05 4.55
CA PHE A 63 13.00 -2.79 4.47
C PHE A 63 12.92 -2.07 5.82
N VAL A 64 12.72 -2.81 6.92
CA VAL A 64 12.72 -2.24 8.28
C VAL A 64 14.02 -1.49 8.55
N LYS A 65 15.17 -2.14 8.29
CA LYS A 65 16.49 -1.52 8.46
C LYS A 65 16.61 -0.23 7.64
N LEU A 66 16.25 -0.27 6.36
CA LEU A 66 16.33 0.90 5.49
C LEU A 66 15.45 2.06 5.97
N VAL A 67 14.26 1.77 6.48
CA VAL A 67 13.35 2.78 7.03
C VAL A 67 13.93 3.39 8.31
N GLU A 68 14.50 2.58 9.19
CA GLU A 68 15.09 3.04 10.45
C GLU A 68 16.36 3.90 10.24
N GLU A 69 17.19 3.55 9.25
CA GLU A 69 18.40 4.28 8.89
C GLU A 69 18.12 5.58 8.11
N HIS A 70 16.91 5.73 7.53
CA HIS A 70 16.59 6.87 6.69
C HIS A 70 16.27 8.13 7.52
N PRO A 71 16.85 9.30 7.18
CA PRO A 71 16.77 10.51 8.03
C PRO A 71 15.35 11.05 8.21
N VAL A 72 14.45 10.78 7.27
CA VAL A 72 13.10 11.36 7.24
C VAL A 72 11.99 10.31 7.11
N ALA A 73 12.34 9.03 7.15
CA ALA A 73 11.37 7.96 7.24
C ALA A 73 11.23 7.50 8.69
N ARG A 74 10.04 7.01 9.04
CA ARG A 74 9.76 6.41 10.34
C ARG A 74 8.95 5.14 10.17
N LEU A 75 9.46 4.06 10.76
CA LEU A 75 8.74 2.82 10.92
C LEU A 75 7.58 3.05 11.89
N ILE A 76 6.39 2.62 11.51
CA ILE A 76 5.20 2.64 12.36
C ILE A 76 4.90 1.24 12.86
N GLY A 77 5.08 0.23 12.00
CA GLY A 77 4.93 -1.16 12.38
C GLY A 77 5.13 -2.11 11.21
N VAL A 78 5.16 -3.38 11.54
CA VAL A 78 5.11 -4.49 10.59
C VAL A 78 3.83 -5.25 10.85
N PHE A 79 3.03 -5.46 9.82
CA PHE A 79 1.75 -6.16 9.91
C PHE A 79 1.80 -7.42 9.07
N ASP A 80 1.71 -8.57 9.74
CA ASP A 80 1.55 -9.88 9.08
C ASP A 80 0.11 -10.01 8.58
N HIS A 81 -0.09 -9.52 7.37
CA HIS A 81 -1.39 -9.50 6.73
C HIS A 81 -1.86 -10.91 6.39
N TYR A 82 -0.93 -11.79 6.01
CA TYR A 82 -1.24 -13.18 5.71
C TYR A 82 -1.78 -13.91 6.93
N ALA A 83 -1.09 -13.86 8.07
CA ALA A 83 -1.55 -14.48 9.30
C ALA A 83 -2.88 -13.87 9.77
N HIS A 84 -3.03 -12.55 9.65
CA HIS A 84 -4.29 -11.87 9.96
C HIS A 84 -5.45 -12.42 9.12
N THR A 85 -5.36 -12.34 7.79
CA THR A 85 -6.46 -12.75 6.90
C THR A 85 -6.74 -14.24 7.03
N LYS A 86 -5.70 -15.08 7.12
CA LYS A 86 -5.84 -16.53 7.32
C LYS A 86 -6.53 -16.90 8.63
N GLY A 87 -6.44 -16.04 9.65
CA GLY A 87 -7.11 -16.23 10.94
C GLY A 87 -8.60 -15.86 10.95
N LEU A 88 -9.12 -15.24 9.89
CA LEU A 88 -10.53 -14.85 9.80
C LEU A 88 -11.39 -16.04 9.32
N ALA A 89 -12.62 -16.12 9.85
CA ALA A 89 -13.57 -17.17 9.48
C ALA A 89 -13.88 -17.20 7.97
N ASP A 90 -14.03 -16.01 7.37
CA ASP A 90 -14.30 -15.81 5.95
C ASP A 90 -13.09 -15.17 5.24
N GLY A 91 -11.89 -15.45 5.73
CA GLY A 91 -10.64 -14.92 5.15
C GLY A 91 -10.30 -15.59 3.83
N GLU A 92 -10.17 -14.79 2.77
CA GLU A 92 -9.77 -15.27 1.44
C GLU A 92 -8.37 -14.79 1.08
N ILE A 93 -7.51 -15.72 0.68
CA ILE A 93 -6.17 -15.45 0.17
C ILE A 93 -6.02 -16.20 -1.15
N ALA A 94 -5.50 -15.52 -2.17
CA ALA A 94 -5.24 -16.15 -3.46
C ALA A 94 -4.30 -17.37 -3.28
N PRO A 95 -4.57 -18.53 -3.89
CA PRO A 95 -3.85 -19.78 -3.61
C PRO A 95 -2.34 -19.72 -3.78
N GLU A 96 -1.85 -18.85 -4.66
CA GLU A 96 -0.44 -18.64 -4.93
C GLU A 96 0.28 -17.86 -3.82
N ILE A 97 -0.42 -17.06 -3.01
CA ILE A 97 0.18 -16.28 -1.93
C ILE A 97 0.42 -17.20 -0.73
N VAL A 98 1.69 -17.40 -0.39
CA VAL A 98 2.11 -18.24 0.74
C VAL A 98 2.60 -17.42 1.94
N GLY A 99 2.78 -16.11 1.76
CA GLY A 99 3.06 -15.15 2.83
C GLY A 99 2.84 -13.72 2.34
N ALA A 100 2.45 -12.81 3.23
CA ALA A 100 2.17 -11.42 2.90
C ALA A 100 2.34 -10.53 4.13
N VAL A 101 3.21 -9.54 4.03
CA VAL A 101 3.54 -8.60 5.10
C VAL A 101 3.46 -7.17 4.58
N ASN A 102 2.92 -6.27 5.41
CA ASN A 102 2.97 -4.84 5.19
C ASN A 102 3.99 -4.20 6.14
N VAL A 103 5.01 -3.54 5.58
CA VAL A 103 5.87 -2.61 6.33
C VAL A 103 5.22 -1.23 6.29
N VAL A 104 4.71 -0.78 7.42
CA VAL A 104 3.99 0.49 7.56
C VAL A 104 4.97 1.59 7.92
N VAL A 105 5.07 2.60 7.07
CA VAL A 105 6.10 3.64 7.12
C VAL A 105 5.51 5.02 6.85
N CYS A 106 6.13 6.06 7.41
CA CYS A 106 5.80 7.45 7.09
C CYS A 106 7.03 8.24 6.66
N PHE A 107 6.89 9.08 5.63
CA PHE A 107 7.87 10.10 5.27
C PHE A 107 7.43 11.44 5.87
N GLY A 108 8.21 11.97 6.80
CA GLY A 108 7.83 13.07 7.69
C GLY A 108 8.23 14.47 7.23
N MET A 109 8.23 14.77 5.93
CA MET A 109 8.76 16.05 5.42
C MET A 109 7.82 17.24 5.63
N ALA A 110 6.52 17.05 5.45
CA ALA A 110 5.52 18.11 5.61
C ALA A 110 4.11 17.53 5.83
N ILE A 111 3.22 18.35 6.41
CA ILE A 111 1.77 18.13 6.50
C ILE A 111 1.11 19.44 6.02
N PRO A 112 0.87 19.62 4.71
CA PRO A 112 0.40 20.90 4.16
C PRO A 112 -1.07 21.20 4.50
N GLN A 113 -1.88 20.16 4.70
CA GLN A 113 -3.31 20.25 5.00
C GLN A 113 -3.77 18.99 5.76
N PRO A 114 -4.81 19.04 6.61
CA PRO A 114 -5.21 17.91 7.44
C PRO A 114 -5.68 16.68 6.64
N GLU A 115 -6.26 16.88 5.46
CA GLU A 115 -6.78 15.82 4.59
C GLU A 115 -5.69 14.86 4.11
N ILE A 116 -4.42 15.30 4.08
CA ILE A 116 -3.29 14.43 3.71
C ILE A 116 -3.11 13.26 4.69
N LEU A 117 -3.63 13.38 5.91
CA LEU A 117 -3.56 12.33 6.92
C LEU A 117 -4.46 11.14 6.55
N ALA A 118 -5.48 11.30 5.71
CA ALA A 118 -6.28 10.20 5.20
C ALA A 118 -5.51 9.32 4.19
N LEU A 119 -4.42 9.85 3.62
CA LEU A 119 -3.55 9.15 2.67
C LEU A 119 -2.27 8.63 3.34
N ARG A 120 -2.14 8.77 4.66
CA ARG A 120 -0.98 8.37 5.46
C ARG A 120 -1.43 7.42 6.57
N PRO A 121 -0.58 6.51 7.06
CA PRO A 121 0.79 6.24 6.64
C PRO A 121 0.88 5.54 5.27
N ARG A 122 2.11 5.33 4.79
CA ARG A 122 2.40 4.53 3.61
C ARG A 122 2.59 3.07 4.01
N SER A 123 2.39 2.18 3.05
CA SER A 123 2.68 0.76 3.21
C SER A 123 3.53 0.30 2.04
N ILE A 124 4.55 -0.49 2.36
CA ILE A 124 5.27 -1.34 1.41
C ILE A 124 4.75 -2.76 1.63
N GLY A 125 3.97 -3.27 0.69
CA GLY A 125 3.46 -4.64 0.70
C GLY A 125 4.49 -5.59 0.11
N ILE A 126 4.73 -6.72 0.77
CA ILE A 126 5.67 -7.76 0.34
C ILE A 126 4.92 -9.09 0.40
N ALA A 127 4.68 -9.72 -0.75
CA ALA A 127 4.05 -11.02 -0.84
C ALA A 127 5.03 -12.07 -1.36
N ASP A 128 5.10 -13.21 -0.69
CA ASP A 128 5.74 -14.42 -1.21
C ASP A 128 4.70 -15.22 -2.01
N VAL A 129 4.99 -15.46 -3.28
CA VAL A 129 4.11 -16.22 -4.19
C VAL A 129 4.76 -17.52 -4.70
N GLY A 130 5.72 -18.05 -3.94
CA GLY A 130 6.41 -19.31 -4.25
C GLY A 130 7.80 -19.08 -4.83
N ASP A 131 7.91 -18.81 -6.13
CA ASP A 131 9.18 -18.64 -6.85
C ASP A 131 9.76 -17.21 -6.79
N ARG A 132 8.95 -16.24 -6.37
CA ARG A 132 9.31 -14.82 -6.32
C ARG A 132 8.66 -14.09 -5.15
N PHE A 133 9.20 -12.91 -4.86
CA PHE A 133 8.56 -11.90 -4.04
C PHE A 133 7.88 -10.85 -4.93
N VAL A 134 6.69 -10.40 -4.54
CA VAL A 134 5.99 -9.27 -5.15
C VAL A 134 5.98 -8.12 -4.15
N VAL A 135 6.68 -7.04 -4.49
CA VAL A 135 6.71 -5.81 -3.69
C VAL A 135 5.81 -4.77 -4.35
N SER A 136 4.92 -4.15 -3.57
CA SER A 136 4.03 -3.11 -4.08
C SER A 136 3.83 -1.96 -3.09
N PHE A 137 3.69 -0.74 -3.63
CA PHE A 137 3.38 0.45 -2.85
C PHE A 137 2.70 1.51 -3.72
N LEU A 138 1.82 2.29 -3.09
CA LEU A 138 1.09 3.37 -3.74
C LEU A 138 2.04 4.53 -4.09
N GLU A 139 1.93 5.06 -5.31
CA GLU A 139 2.58 6.31 -5.69
C GLU A 139 2.03 7.45 -4.82
N THR A 140 2.94 8.29 -4.34
CA THR A 140 2.61 9.43 -3.49
C THR A 140 2.81 10.74 -4.26
N PRO A 141 2.17 11.85 -3.85
CA PRO A 141 2.44 13.17 -4.43
C PRO A 141 3.84 13.70 -4.10
N MET A 142 4.68 12.95 -3.36
CA MET A 142 6.04 13.32 -2.98
C MET A 142 7.04 12.48 -3.79
N PRO A 143 7.67 13.02 -4.85
CA PRO A 143 8.57 12.26 -5.73
C PRO A 143 9.73 11.60 -4.98
N VAL A 144 10.27 12.28 -3.97
CA VAL A 144 11.38 11.77 -3.15
C VAL A 144 11.01 10.46 -2.43
N ALA A 145 9.77 10.34 -1.92
CA ALA A 145 9.32 9.11 -1.28
C ALA A 145 9.22 7.96 -2.29
N ASN A 146 8.69 8.25 -3.49
CA ASN A 146 8.54 7.26 -4.55
C ASN A 146 9.91 6.74 -5.00
N THR A 147 10.84 7.64 -5.35
CA THR A 147 12.20 7.28 -5.77
C THR A 147 12.95 6.51 -4.68
N THR A 148 12.77 6.88 -3.41
CA THR A 148 13.40 6.19 -2.28
C THR A 148 12.89 4.74 -2.16
N MET A 149 11.58 4.53 -2.17
CA MET A 149 10.99 3.18 -2.10
C MET A 149 11.33 2.33 -3.33
N GLU A 150 11.39 2.93 -4.52
CA GLU A 150 11.87 2.24 -5.73
C GLU A 150 13.33 1.82 -5.60
N MET A 151 14.22 2.70 -5.12
CA MET A 151 15.64 2.38 -4.91
C MET A 151 15.82 1.25 -3.91
N TRP A 152 15.12 1.29 -2.78
CA TRP A 152 15.10 0.21 -1.80
C TRP A 152 14.63 -1.10 -2.44
N THR A 153 13.55 -1.06 -3.21
CA THR A 153 13.03 -2.27 -3.88
C THR A 153 14.02 -2.83 -4.91
N ARG A 154 14.71 -1.98 -5.67
CA ARG A 154 15.77 -2.42 -6.61
C ARG A 154 16.96 -3.06 -5.88
N GLY A 155 17.24 -2.61 -4.66
CA GLY A 155 18.31 -3.16 -3.82
C GLY A 155 18.08 -4.59 -3.32
N LEU A 156 16.91 -5.18 -3.58
CA LEU A 156 16.67 -6.61 -3.34
C LEU A 156 17.42 -7.51 -4.32
N MET A 157 17.78 -7.01 -5.51
CA MET A 157 18.40 -7.82 -6.55
C MET A 157 19.92 -8.01 -6.31
N THR A 158 20.39 -9.25 -6.41
CA THR A 158 21.82 -9.62 -6.26
C THR A 158 22.67 -9.20 -7.46
N ARG A 159 22.05 -8.91 -8.61
CA ARG A 159 22.79 -8.44 -9.78
C ARG A 159 23.27 -7.01 -9.53
N ASN A 160 24.60 -6.89 -9.35
CA ASN A 160 25.34 -5.63 -9.32
C ASN A 160 24.74 -4.63 -10.31
N PHE A 161 24.05 -3.61 -9.81
CA PHE A 161 23.98 -2.36 -10.53
C PHE A 161 25.41 -1.81 -10.51
N SER A 162 26.21 -2.20 -11.50
CA SER A 162 27.36 -1.41 -11.89
C SER A 162 26.83 -0.01 -12.13
N HIS A 163 27.15 0.88 -11.20
CA HIS A 163 26.93 2.31 -11.31
C HIS A 163 27.57 2.75 -12.62
N ASP A 164 26.78 2.91 -13.67
CA ASP A 164 27.25 3.56 -14.90
C ASP A 164 27.46 5.03 -14.50
N SER A 165 28.65 5.28 -13.97
CA SER A 165 29.12 6.63 -13.71
C SER A 165 29.03 7.38 -15.03
N PRO A 166 28.62 8.66 -15.05
CA PRO A 166 28.70 9.45 -16.26
C PRO A 166 30.15 9.35 -16.74
N LYS A 167 30.36 8.80 -17.95
CA LYS A 167 31.68 8.79 -18.59
C LYS A 167 32.17 10.24 -18.55
N THR A 168 33.17 10.49 -17.70
CA THR A 168 33.88 11.76 -17.68
C THR A 168 34.28 12.06 -19.10
N GLY A 169 33.74 13.15 -19.64
CA GLY A 169 34.02 13.59 -21.00
C GLY A 169 35.52 13.58 -21.24
N SER A 170 35.91 13.00 -22.37
CA SER A 170 37.24 13.13 -22.93
C SER A 170 37.62 14.61 -22.92
N MET A 171 38.61 14.97 -22.09
CA MET A 171 39.27 16.27 -22.18
C MET A 171 40.02 16.30 -23.52
N VAL A 172 39.40 16.92 -24.52
CA VAL A 172 40.11 17.35 -25.72
C VAL A 172 40.99 18.52 -25.30
N SER A 173 42.31 18.31 -25.33
CA SER A 173 43.31 19.35 -25.10
C SER A 173 43.09 20.53 -26.07
N PRO A 174 43.23 21.79 -25.62
CA PRO A 174 43.14 22.93 -26.52
C PRO A 174 44.32 22.95 -27.50
N PRO A 175 44.13 23.43 -28.75
CA PRO A 175 45.22 23.57 -29.71
C PRO A 175 46.21 24.65 -29.26
N PRO A 176 47.51 24.53 -29.65
CA PRO A 176 48.52 25.51 -29.28
C PRO A 176 48.24 26.87 -29.94
N SER A 177 48.40 27.92 -29.16
CA SER A 177 48.29 29.32 -29.60
C SER A 177 49.38 29.66 -30.61
N ASN A 178 48.98 30.25 -31.74
CA ASN A 178 49.83 31.04 -32.62
C ASN A 178 49.26 32.46 -32.70
#